data_AF-I1YEB0-F1
#
_entry.id   AF-I1YEB0-F1
#
_cell.length_a   1.000
_cell.length_b   1.000
_cell.length_c   1.000
_cell.angle_alpha   90.00
_cell.angle_beta   90.00
_cell.angle_gamma   90.00
#
_symmetry.space_group_name_H-M   'P 1'
#
loop_
_entity.id
_entity.type
_entity.pdbx_description
1 polymer ?
#
loop_
_entity_poly.entity_id
_entity_poly.type
_entity_poly.pdbx_seq_one_letter_code
_entity_poly.pdbx_strand_id
1 'polypeptide(L)'
;MRVIDSSRRIEVFVSLGKPSEIKMTGKGIELNPVTHPNDLYTGEEATMQFMLNGQPVSGGDVVIVKDGEKYRNEAKAIKTSTDNDGNINITFEEAGLYYLEMEYSDENAKAPAKERSANYSAVFEVQAL
;
A
#
# COMPACT_ATOMS: atom_id res chain seq x y z
N MET A 1 28.93 -13.47 -3.59
CA MET A 1 27.48 -13.73 -3.68
C MET A 1 26.78 -12.75 -2.75
N ARG A 2 25.86 -11.91 -3.27
CA ARG A 2 25.04 -10.98 -2.48
C ARG A 2 23.71 -11.66 -2.23
N VAL A 3 23.28 -11.74 -0.97
CA VAL A 3 21.98 -12.29 -0.57
C VAL A 3 21.12 -11.11 -0.10
N ILE A 4 19.92 -11.00 -0.65
CA ILE A 4 18.91 -10.00 -0.27
C ILE A 4 17.68 -10.77 0.21
N ASP A 5 17.09 -10.34 1.32
CA ASP A 5 15.78 -10.82 1.76
C ASP A 5 14.69 -9.99 1.06
N SER A 6 13.75 -10.62 0.36
CA SER A 6 12.76 -9.91 -0.45
C SER A 6 11.35 -10.36 -0.11
N SER A 7 10.47 -9.40 0.14
CA SER A 7 9.04 -9.65 0.30
C SER A 7 8.24 -8.96 -0.80
N ARG A 8 7.28 -9.68 -1.38
CA ARG A 8 6.36 -9.14 -2.37
C ARG A 8 4.94 -9.58 -2.07
N ARG A 9 4.01 -8.65 -2.09
CA ARG A 9 2.56 -8.92 -1.98
C ARG A 9 1.80 -8.16 -3.05
N ILE A 10 0.83 -8.83 -3.66
CA ILE A 10 -0.07 -8.28 -4.67
C ILE A 10 -1.47 -8.62 -4.22
N GLU A 11 -2.32 -7.62 -4.06
CA GLU A 11 -3.70 -7.79 -3.60
C GLU A 11 -4.69 -7.06 -4.51
N VAL A 12 -5.90 -7.62 -4.64
CA VAL A 12 -7.01 -6.98 -5.32
C VAL A 12 -8.20 -7.08 -4.37
N PHE A 13 -8.75 -5.95 -3.98
CA PHE A 13 -9.86 -5.90 -3.05
C PHE A 13 -11.17 -5.75 -3.82
N VAL A 14 -12.10 -6.68 -3.56
CA VAL A 14 -13.42 -6.70 -4.16
C VAL A 14 -14.43 -7.03 -3.07
N SER A 15 -15.60 -6.40 -3.09
CA SER A 15 -16.68 -6.74 -2.19
C SER A 15 -18.04 -6.62 -2.87
N LEU A 16 -19.01 -7.36 -2.35
CA LEU A 16 -20.43 -7.19 -2.65
C LEU A 16 -21.15 -7.00 -1.33
N GLY A 17 -21.54 -5.76 -1.02
CA GLY A 17 -22.12 -5.39 0.27
C GLY A 17 -21.04 -5.02 1.30
N LYS A 18 -21.21 -5.45 2.56
CA LYS A 18 -20.30 -5.07 3.64
C LYS A 18 -18.92 -5.69 3.47
N PRO A 19 -17.82 -4.94 3.71
CA PRO A 19 -16.49 -5.50 3.72
C PRO A 19 -16.30 -6.61 4.75
N SER A 20 -15.48 -7.61 4.42
CA SER A 20 -15.08 -8.68 5.32
C SER A 20 -13.80 -8.31 6.08
N GLU A 21 -13.65 -8.78 7.31
CA GLU A 21 -12.42 -8.58 8.09
C GLU A 21 -11.17 -9.11 7.35
N ILE A 22 -10.12 -8.29 7.26
CA ILE A 22 -8.81 -8.69 6.74
C ILE A 22 -7.88 -8.88 7.95
N LYS A 23 -7.31 -10.09 8.06
CA LYS A 23 -6.39 -10.45 9.15
C LYS A 23 -4.95 -10.47 8.65
N MET A 24 -4.09 -9.74 9.33
CA MET A 24 -2.65 -9.78 9.09
C MET A 24 -2.04 -11.13 9.50
N THR A 25 -1.02 -11.56 8.77
CA THR A 25 -0.26 -12.78 9.07
C THR A 25 0.98 -12.51 9.94
N GLY A 26 1.39 -11.25 10.06
CA GLY A 26 2.65 -10.83 10.68
C GLY A 26 3.89 -11.18 9.86
N LYS A 27 3.74 -11.58 8.59
CA LYS A 27 4.83 -12.09 7.76
C LYS A 27 4.86 -11.42 6.39
N GLY A 28 6.07 -11.04 5.99
CA GLY A 28 6.30 -10.29 4.77
C GLY A 28 5.69 -8.89 4.84
N ILE A 29 5.61 -8.24 3.68
CA ILE A 29 4.92 -6.96 3.56
C ILE A 29 3.41 -7.17 3.53
N GLU A 30 2.70 -6.38 4.33
CA GLU A 30 1.24 -6.42 4.47
C GLU A 30 0.68 -5.00 4.57
N LEU A 31 -0.57 -4.82 4.13
CA LEU A 31 -1.38 -3.65 4.45
C LEU A 31 -2.24 -3.97 5.68
N ASN A 32 -2.08 -3.20 6.74
CA ASN A 32 -3.01 -3.19 7.86
C ASN A 32 -4.20 -2.28 7.52
N PRO A 33 -5.43 -2.80 7.49
CA PRO A 33 -6.62 -2.06 7.04
C PRO A 33 -7.14 -1.10 8.13
N VAL A 34 -6.39 -0.05 8.46
CA VAL A 34 -6.86 1.00 9.40
C VAL A 34 -8.15 1.63 8.87
N THR A 35 -8.13 2.10 7.63
CA THR A 35 -9.33 2.23 6.80
C THR A 35 -9.42 1.00 5.89
N HIS A 36 -10.59 0.38 5.83
CA HIS A 36 -10.75 -0.84 5.03
C HIS A 36 -10.64 -0.51 3.53
N PRO A 37 -9.88 -1.27 2.71
CA PRO A 37 -9.64 -0.94 1.29
C PRO A 37 -10.88 -1.01 0.38
N ASN A 38 -11.96 -1.65 0.85
CA ASN A 38 -13.30 -1.61 0.22
C ASN A 38 -14.26 -0.59 0.87
N ASP A 39 -13.76 0.29 1.72
CA ASP A 39 -14.51 1.32 2.45
C ASP A 39 -13.85 2.69 2.26
N LEU A 40 -13.60 3.03 0.99
CA LEU A 40 -12.94 4.26 0.58
C LEU A 40 -13.95 5.15 -0.15
N TYR A 41 -14.09 6.40 0.32
CA TYR A 41 -15.00 7.39 -0.26
C TYR A 41 -14.26 8.66 -0.64
N THR A 42 -14.70 9.32 -1.72
CA THR A 42 -14.18 10.63 -2.12
C THR A 42 -14.38 11.65 -1.01
N GLY A 43 -13.41 12.50 -0.73
CA GLY A 43 -13.55 13.58 0.28
C GLY A 43 -13.44 13.12 1.74
N GLU A 44 -13.39 11.82 2.03
CA GLU A 44 -13.06 11.28 3.34
C GLU A 44 -11.56 10.97 3.43
N GLU A 45 -10.96 11.16 4.61
CA GLU A 45 -9.57 10.76 4.85
C GLU A 45 -9.52 9.25 5.12
N ALA A 46 -8.63 8.57 4.39
CA ALA A 46 -8.33 7.16 4.57
C ALA A 46 -6.88 6.99 5.07
N THR A 47 -6.70 6.08 6.02
CA THR A 47 -5.37 5.68 6.52
C THR A 47 -5.01 4.31 5.99
N MET A 48 -3.85 4.20 5.34
CA MET A 48 -3.26 2.94 4.89
C MET A 48 -1.94 2.72 5.62
N GLN A 49 -1.84 1.64 6.40
CA GLN A 49 -0.63 1.34 7.18
C GLN A 49 0.11 0.12 6.62
N PHE A 50 1.39 0.29 6.30
CA PHE A 50 2.23 -0.77 5.76
C PHE A 50 3.12 -1.39 6.84
N MET A 51 3.12 -2.72 6.87
CA MET A 51 3.80 -3.49 7.91
C MET A 51 4.69 -4.56 7.27
N LEU A 52 5.98 -4.58 7.60
CA LEU A 52 6.94 -5.59 7.14
C LEU A 52 7.29 -6.52 8.31
N ASN A 53 6.85 -7.77 8.22
CA ASN A 53 7.01 -8.78 9.27
C ASN A 53 6.45 -8.30 10.64
N GLY A 54 5.29 -7.63 10.60
CA GLY A 54 4.62 -7.10 11.80
C GLY A 54 5.28 -5.86 12.41
N GLN A 55 6.19 -5.19 11.71
CA GLN A 55 6.76 -3.91 12.12
C GLN A 55 6.35 -2.81 11.13
N PRO A 56 6.08 -1.57 11.58
CA PRO A 56 5.82 -0.44 10.70
C PRO A 56 6.93 -0.23 9.67
N VAL A 57 6.53 0.00 8.41
CA VAL A 57 7.44 0.37 7.33
C VAL A 57 7.55 1.89 7.33
N SER A 58 8.59 2.45 7.96
CA SER A 58 8.83 3.89 7.95
C SER A 58 9.64 4.31 6.73
N GLY A 59 9.19 5.35 6.01
CA GLY A 59 9.91 5.89 4.84
C GLY A 59 9.83 5.03 3.57
N GLY A 60 8.81 4.18 3.43
CA GLY A 60 8.50 3.50 2.17
C GLY A 60 7.90 4.47 1.16
N ASP A 61 8.33 4.39 -0.08
CA ASP A 61 7.84 5.24 -1.18
C ASP A 61 6.52 4.68 -1.69
N VAL A 62 5.47 5.50 -1.71
CA VAL A 62 4.14 5.12 -2.18
C VAL A 62 3.74 5.93 -3.40
N VAL A 63 3.30 5.23 -4.44
CA VAL A 63 2.74 5.82 -5.67
C VAL A 63 1.34 5.28 -5.88
N ILE A 64 0.38 6.18 -6.07
CA ILE A 64 -1.03 5.84 -6.31
C ILE A 64 -1.47 6.49 -7.61
N VAL A 65 -2.11 5.72 -8.49
CA VAL A 65 -2.52 6.14 -9.82
C VAL A 65 -3.95 5.70 -10.06
N LYS A 66 -4.80 6.63 -10.49
CA LYS A 66 -6.16 6.29 -10.93
C LYS A 66 -6.11 5.48 -12.22
N ASP A 67 -6.97 4.48 -12.35
CA ASP A 67 -7.08 3.69 -13.56
C ASP A 67 -7.39 4.58 -14.79
N GLY A 68 -6.87 4.20 -15.95
CA GLY A 68 -6.97 4.98 -17.18
C GLY A 68 -6.04 6.22 -17.27
N GLU A 69 -5.30 6.56 -16.21
CA GLU A 69 -4.31 7.66 -16.25
C GLU A 69 -2.89 7.20 -16.58
N LYS A 70 -2.57 5.91 -16.41
CA LYS A 70 -1.21 5.37 -16.61
C LYS A 70 -0.61 5.64 -18.01
N TYR A 71 -1.45 5.80 -19.03
CA TYR A 71 -1.05 6.07 -20.42
C TYR A 71 -1.20 7.53 -20.84
N ARG A 72 -1.61 8.43 -19.93
CA ARG A 72 -1.68 9.87 -20.20
C ARG A 72 -0.30 10.50 -20.00
N ASN A 73 0.01 11.49 -20.84
CA ASN A 73 1.27 12.25 -20.73
C ASN A 73 1.40 13.00 -19.39
N GLU A 74 0.29 13.25 -18.70
CA GLU A 74 0.20 13.93 -17.40
C GLU A 74 -0.59 13.07 -16.39
N ALA A 75 -0.20 11.80 -16.22
CA ALA A 75 -0.80 10.95 -15.18
C ALA A 75 -0.67 11.65 -13.81
N LYS A 76 -1.79 11.88 -13.10
CA LYS A 76 -1.80 12.52 -11.78
C LYS A 76 -1.49 11.49 -10.71
N ALA A 77 -0.27 10.98 -10.73
CA ALA A 77 0.21 10.08 -9.69
C ALA A 77 0.31 10.83 -8.36
N ILE A 78 -0.35 10.31 -7.33
CA ILE A 78 -0.13 10.76 -5.95
C ILE A 78 1.14 10.07 -5.46
N LYS A 79 2.13 10.87 -5.07
CA LYS A 79 3.40 10.38 -4.53
C LYS A 79 3.52 10.83 -3.09
N THR A 80 3.77 9.89 -2.19
CA THR A 80 3.93 10.15 -0.76
C THR A 80 4.89 9.10 -0.17
N SER A 81 5.21 9.22 1.10
CA SER A 81 5.97 8.20 1.82
C SER A 81 5.32 7.89 3.15
N THR A 82 5.54 6.68 3.65
CA THR A 82 5.03 6.27 4.95
C THR A 82 5.72 7.01 6.09
N ASP A 83 4.94 7.39 7.11
CA ASP A 83 5.46 7.99 8.34
C ASP A 83 6.14 6.96 9.26
N ASN A 84 6.57 7.40 10.45
CA ASN A 84 7.23 6.53 11.43
C ASN A 84 6.35 5.37 11.92
N ASP A 85 5.04 5.52 11.85
CA ASP A 85 4.05 4.50 12.21
C ASP A 85 3.64 3.64 11.00
N GLY A 86 4.29 3.85 9.84
CA GLY A 86 4.04 3.12 8.61
C GLY A 86 2.79 3.56 7.86
N ASN A 87 2.21 4.71 8.24
CA ASN A 87 0.96 5.19 7.66
C ASN A 87 1.19 6.12 6.48
N ILE A 88 0.22 6.12 5.57
CA ILE A 88 -0.11 7.27 4.75
C ILE A 88 -1.55 7.68 5.06
N ASN A 89 -1.81 8.99 5.06
CA ASN A 89 -3.15 9.55 5.12
C ASN A 89 -3.46 10.19 3.76
N ILE A 90 -4.59 9.83 3.18
CA ILE A 90 -4.96 10.24 1.83
C ILE A 90 -6.45 10.55 1.75
N THR A 91 -6.78 11.63 1.06
CA THR A 91 -8.15 11.94 0.65
C THR A 91 -8.23 11.86 -0.87
N PHE A 92 -9.15 11.05 -1.38
CA PHE A 92 -9.36 10.90 -2.82
C PHE A 92 -10.35 11.95 -3.32
N GLU A 93 -10.00 12.66 -4.38
CA GLU A 93 -10.87 13.69 -4.97
C GLU A 93 -11.89 13.10 -5.96
N GLU A 94 -11.57 11.96 -6.57
CA GLU A 94 -12.38 11.35 -7.63
C GLU A 94 -12.68 9.88 -7.30
N ALA A 95 -13.89 9.45 -7.62
CA ALA A 95 -14.27 8.05 -7.53
C ALA A 95 -13.65 7.24 -8.69
N GLY A 96 -13.43 5.95 -8.47
CA GLY A 96 -12.95 5.01 -9.47
C GLY A 96 -11.98 3.97 -8.92
N LEU A 97 -11.40 3.19 -9.82
CA LEU A 97 -10.36 2.22 -9.49
C LEU A 97 -9.00 2.90 -9.39
N TYR A 98 -8.21 2.50 -8.40
CA TYR A 98 -6.87 3.00 -8.17
C TYR A 98 -5.89 1.83 -8.06
N TYR A 99 -4.71 2.01 -8.65
CA TYR A 99 -3.54 1.19 -8.43
C TYR A 99 -2.63 1.87 -7.42
N LEU A 100 -2.18 1.12 -6.41
CA LEU A 100 -1.18 1.54 -5.44
C LEU A 100 0.04 0.63 -5.56
N GLU A 101 1.22 1.24 -5.47
CA GLU A 101 2.49 0.56 -5.31
C GLU A 101 3.27 1.20 -4.18
N MET A 102 3.85 0.37 -3.31
CA MET A 102 4.75 0.78 -2.25
C MET A 102 6.05 -0.02 -2.36
N GLU A 103 7.17 0.70 -2.38
CA GLU A 103 8.52 0.14 -2.40
C GLU A 103 9.29 0.56 -1.14
N TYR A 104 10.06 -0.37 -0.59
CA TYR A 104 10.88 -0.10 0.58
C TYR A 104 12.13 -0.98 0.60
N SER A 105 13.25 -0.45 1.09
CA SER A 105 14.43 -1.25 1.44
C SER A 105 15.19 -0.66 2.62
N ASP A 106 15.85 -1.54 3.39
CA ASP A 106 16.76 -1.15 4.48
C ASP A 106 17.86 -2.20 4.71
N GLU A 107 18.78 -1.93 5.63
CA GLU A 107 19.86 -2.84 6.03
C GLU A 107 19.48 -3.77 7.21
N ASN A 108 18.20 -3.84 7.60
CA ASN A 108 17.73 -4.61 8.77
C ASN A 108 17.33 -6.04 8.40
N ALA A 109 18.13 -6.71 7.59
CA ALA A 109 17.89 -8.09 7.19
C ALA A 109 18.46 -9.11 8.18
N LYS A 110 17.90 -10.32 8.19
CA LYS A 110 18.48 -11.45 8.92
C LYS A 110 19.60 -12.10 8.10
N ALA A 111 20.71 -12.44 8.76
CA ALA A 111 21.80 -13.17 8.13
C ALA A 111 21.28 -14.44 7.42
N PRO A 112 21.80 -14.78 6.23
CA PRO A 112 23.00 -14.24 5.59
C PRO A 112 22.77 -12.95 4.78
N ALA A 113 21.54 -12.44 4.68
CA ALA A 113 21.27 -11.18 3.99
C ALA A 113 21.73 -9.99 4.85
N LYS A 114 22.12 -8.91 4.17
CA LYS A 114 22.45 -7.61 4.79
C LYS A 114 21.43 -6.53 4.47
N GLU A 115 20.60 -6.77 3.47
CA GLU A 115 19.58 -5.85 3.00
C GLU A 115 18.29 -6.62 2.82
N ARG A 116 17.18 -5.95 3.12
CA ARG A 116 15.85 -6.46 2.80
C ARG A 116 15.09 -5.45 1.95
N SER A 117 14.27 -5.95 1.05
CA SER A 117 13.36 -5.14 0.25
C SER A 117 11.92 -5.65 0.36
N ALA A 118 10.97 -4.73 0.24
CA ALA A 118 9.56 -4.99 0.28
C ALA A 118 8.88 -4.26 -0.89
N ASN A 119 7.97 -4.97 -1.57
CA ASN A 119 7.14 -4.42 -2.63
C ASN A 119 5.69 -4.83 -2.39
N TYR A 120 4.80 -3.86 -2.28
CA TYR A 120 3.38 -4.07 -2.13
C TYR A 120 2.65 -3.41 -3.29
N SER A 121 1.75 -4.13 -3.94
CA SER A 121 0.82 -3.51 -4.88
C SER A 121 -0.62 -3.92 -4.62
N ALA A 122 -1.52 -2.97 -4.82
CA ALA A 122 -2.94 -3.19 -4.65
C ALA A 122 -3.78 -2.50 -5.72
N VAL A 123 -4.94 -3.08 -5.99
CA VAL A 123 -6.05 -2.41 -6.68
C VAL A 123 -7.24 -2.33 -5.73
N PHE A 124 -7.83 -1.14 -5.61
CA PHE A 124 -9.02 -0.87 -4.80
C PHE A 124 -9.94 0.14 -5.50
N GLU A 125 -11.20 0.16 -5.08
CA GLU A 125 -12.21 1.08 -5.57
C GLU A 125 -12.44 2.19 -4.53
N VAL A 126 -12.49 3.44 -5.01
CA VAL A 126 -12.95 4.60 -4.27
C VAL A 126 -14.36 4.94 -4.75
N GLN A 127 -15.31 4.99 -3.83
CA GLN A 127 -16.71 5.30 -4.09
C GLN A 127 -16.96 6.81 -4.01
N ALA A 128 -17.99 7.29 -4.71
CA ALA A 128 -18.45 8.66 -4.53
C ALA A 128 -19.24 8.77 -3.21
N LEU A 129 -19.08 9.91 -2.52
CA LEU A 129 -19.99 10.32 -1.44
C LEU A 129 -21.41 10.59 -1.99
#